data_AF-A0A3A5LUB1-F1
#
_entry.id   AF-A0A3A5LUB1-F1
#
_cell.length_a   1.000
_cell.length_b   1.000
_cell.length_c   1.000
_cell.angle_alpha   90.00
_cell.angle_beta   90.00
_cell.angle_gamma   90.00
#
_symmetry.space_group_name_H-M   'P 1'
#
loop_
_entity.id
_entity.type
_entity.pdbx_description
1 polymer ?
#
loop_
_entity_poly.entity_id
_entity_poly.type
_entity_poly.pdbx_seq_one_letter_code
_entity_poly.pdbx_strand_id
1 'polypeptide(L)'
;MPAQLYFVAGSTLLLFTALHFKLVYFIALELILIAGHGAVLLGIGPALQLAIPILLCVQLLFFYSLSGQLTNLFILIGITGIALLSIGLAYENQWVFFSGGSAVACYAFYNASSKKAALIWAILNSLFALIAILKILVF
;
A
#
# COMPACT_ATOMS: atom_id res chain seq x y z
N MET A 1 14.63 -10.38 9.67
CA MET A 1 15.65 -9.80 8.77
C MET A 1 15.52 -10.29 7.32
N PRO A 2 15.52 -11.59 7.00
CA PRO A 2 15.42 -12.01 5.59
C PRO A 2 14.09 -11.62 4.94
N ALA A 3 12.96 -11.74 5.65
CA ALA A 3 11.63 -11.38 5.13
C ALA A 3 11.51 -9.91 4.70
N GLN A 4 12.06 -9.00 5.49
CA GLN A 4 12.03 -7.56 5.23
C GLN A 4 12.84 -7.20 3.97
N LEU A 5 13.96 -7.90 3.74
CA LEU A 5 14.77 -7.73 2.54
C LEU A 5 13.98 -8.11 1.28
N TYR A 6 13.28 -9.25 1.31
CA TYR A 6 12.42 -9.68 0.20
C TYR A 6 11.26 -8.71 -0.03
N PHE A 7 10.67 -8.16 1.04
CA PHE A 7 9.63 -7.14 0.94
C PHE A 7 10.13 -5.86 0.25
N VAL A 8 11.27 -5.32 0.69
CA VAL A 8 11.86 -4.12 0.09
C VAL A 8 12.26 -4.37 -1.37
N ALA A 9 12.87 -5.51 -1.68
CA ALA A 9 13.23 -5.87 -3.05
C ALA A 9 12.00 -6.01 -3.96
N GLY A 10 10.95 -6.72 -3.50
CA GLY A 10 9.70 -6.88 -4.25
C GLY A 10 8.98 -5.54 -4.48
N SER A 11 8.88 -4.71 -3.43
CA SER A 11 8.28 -3.37 -3.54
C SER A 11 9.07 -2.46 -4.47
N THR A 12 10.40 -2.58 -4.50
CA THR A 12 11.26 -1.84 -5.44
C THR A 12 10.99 -2.24 -6.90
N LEU A 13 10.80 -3.54 -7.18
CA LEU A 13 10.42 -4.01 -8.53
C LEU A 13 9.03 -3.49 -8.94
N LEU A 14 8.07 -3.50 -8.01
CA LEU A 14 6.74 -2.95 -8.24
C LEU A 14 6.78 -1.43 -8.45
N LEU A 15 7.67 -0.72 -7.75
CA LEU A 15 7.89 0.72 -7.93
C LEU A 15 8.38 1.04 -9.34
N PHE A 16 9.36 0.30 -9.86
CA PHE A 16 9.80 0.44 -11.26
C PHE A 16 8.65 0.22 -12.25
N THR A 17 7.83 -0.81 -11.99
CA THR A 17 6.65 -1.09 -12.80
C THR A 17 5.66 0.09 -12.76
N ALA A 18 5.39 0.63 -11.57
CA ALA A 18 4.50 1.77 -11.37
C ALA A 18 5.02 3.04 -12.05
N LEU A 19 6.34 3.29 -12.01
CA LEU A 19 7.01 4.38 -12.73
C LEU A 19 6.85 4.23 -14.24
N HIS A 20 7.13 3.05 -14.79
CA HIS A 20 7.01 2.76 -16.22
C HIS A 20 5.61 3.06 -16.75
N PHE A 21 4.57 2.67 -16.01
CA PHE A 21 3.17 2.90 -16.39
C PHE A 21 2.58 4.23 -15.88
N LYS A 22 3.38 5.11 -15.28
CA LYS A 22 2.95 6.41 -14.73
C LYS A 22 1.75 6.28 -13.79
N LEU A 23 1.82 5.30 -12.89
CA LEU A 23 0.80 5.01 -11.90
C LEU A 23 1.12 5.72 -10.58
N VAL A 24 0.95 7.04 -10.56
CA VAL A 24 1.30 7.95 -9.44
C VAL A 24 0.85 7.41 -8.08
N TYR A 25 -0.35 6.85 -8.03
CA TYR A 25 -0.92 6.28 -6.82
C TYR A 25 -0.14 5.05 -6.31
N PHE A 26 0.22 4.13 -7.20
CA PHE A 26 1.00 2.95 -6.83
C PHE A 26 2.47 3.28 -6.57
N ILE A 27 3.02 4.32 -7.23
CA ILE A 27 4.35 4.86 -6.88
C ILE A 27 4.37 5.26 -5.40
N ALA A 28 3.35 6.00 -4.94
CA ALA A 28 3.24 6.39 -3.54
C ALA A 28 3.10 5.20 -2.60
N LEU A 29 2.27 4.22 -2.93
CA LEU A 29 2.13 2.97 -2.16
C LEU A 29 3.48 2.26 -1.97
N GLU A 30 4.22 2.03 -3.05
CA GLU A 30 5.48 1.29 -2.96
C GLU A 30 6.56 2.09 -2.20
N LEU A 31 6.61 3.41 -2.35
CA LEU A 31 7.52 4.26 -1.56
C LEU A 31 7.21 4.18 -0.05
N ILE A 32 5.93 4.14 0.33
CA ILE A 32 5.51 3.99 1.73
C ILE A 32 5.93 2.62 2.28
N LEU A 33 5.74 1.55 1.50
CA LEU A 33 6.13 0.20 1.89
C LEU A 33 7.65 0.04 2.03
N ILE A 34 8.42 0.56 1.06
CA ILE A 34 9.89 0.59 1.12
C ILE A 34 10.36 1.37 2.33
N ALA A 35 9.77 2.53 2.62
CA ALA A 35 10.17 3.34 3.77
C ALA A 35 9.90 2.64 5.10
N GLY A 36 8.72 1.99 5.25
CA GLY A 36 8.37 1.22 6.44
C GLY A 36 9.31 0.03 6.67
N HIS A 37 9.43 -0.86 5.69
CA HIS A 37 10.28 -2.05 5.82
C HIS A 37 11.78 -1.72 5.78
N GLY A 38 12.17 -0.67 5.07
CA GLY A 38 13.53 -0.14 5.04
C GLY A 38 13.98 0.40 6.39
N ALA A 39 13.08 1.09 7.12
CA ALA A 39 13.38 1.54 8.49
C ALA A 39 13.67 0.37 9.43
N VAL A 40 12.96 -0.76 9.26
CA VAL A 40 13.23 -2.00 10.01
C VAL A 40 14.60 -2.58 9.66
N LEU A 41 14.97 -2.62 8.38
CA LEU A 41 16.27 -3.12 7.93
C LEU A 41 17.44 -2.27 8.44
N LEU A 42 17.25 -0.95 8.53
CA LEU A 42 18.26 0.00 9.01
C LEU A 42 18.37 0.05 10.54
N GLY A 43 17.60 -0.76 11.27
CA GLY A 43 17.62 -0.77 12.73
C GLY A 43 17.09 0.53 13.36
N ILE A 44 16.29 1.30 12.62
CA ILE A 44 15.69 2.53 13.13
C ILE A 44 14.68 2.16 14.23
N GLY A 45 14.63 2.93 15.33
CA GLY A 45 13.77 2.61 16.47
C GLY A 45 12.27 2.49 16.12
N PRO A 46 11.50 1.71 16.89
CA PRO A 46 10.10 1.36 16.57
C PRO A 46 9.18 2.58 16.45
N ALA A 47 9.45 3.66 17.21
CA ALA A 47 8.70 4.91 17.09
C ALA A 47 8.82 5.55 15.69
N LEU A 48 10.02 5.55 15.11
CA LEU A 48 10.24 6.10 13.77
C LEU A 48 9.74 5.15 12.67
N GLN A 49 9.85 3.84 12.88
CA GLN A 49 9.30 2.84 11.96
C GLN A 49 7.78 3.01 11.76
N LEU A 50 7.07 3.46 12.80
CA LEU A 50 5.66 3.80 12.72
C LEU A 50 5.40 5.20 12.15
N ALA A 51 6.17 6.20 12.61
CA ALA A 51 5.95 7.58 12.24
C ALA A 51 6.15 7.82 10.72
N ILE A 52 7.09 7.10 10.09
CA ILE A 52 7.42 7.27 8.67
C ILE A 52 6.24 6.90 7.75
N PRO A 53 5.64 5.69 7.81
CA PRO A 53 4.47 5.35 7.00
C PRO A 53 3.30 6.29 7.22
N ILE A 54 3.03 6.67 8.48
CA ILE A 54 1.93 7.60 8.82
C ILE A 54 2.17 8.97 8.18
N LEU A 55 3.38 9.52 8.34
CA LEU A 55 3.75 10.81 7.75
C LEU A 55 3.58 10.80 6.23
N LEU A 56 4.05 9.73 5.56
CA LEU A 56 3.95 9.60 4.11
C LEU A 56 2.49 9.45 3.64
N CYS A 57 1.64 8.73 4.39
CA CYS A 57 0.20 8.65 4.11
C CYS A 57 -0.48 10.02 4.22
N VAL A 58 -0.13 10.80 5.25
CA VAL A 58 -0.64 12.17 5.44
C VAL A 58 -0.17 13.08 4.30
N GLN A 59 1.10 12.99 3.90
CA GLN A 59 1.63 13.74 2.76
C GLN A 59 0.92 13.38 1.45
N LEU A 60 0.60 12.10 1.23
CA LEU A 60 -0.18 11.65 0.08
C LEU A 60 -1.59 12.25 0.06
N LEU A 61 -2.25 12.31 1.22
CA LEU A 61 -3.56 12.93 1.37
C LEU A 61 -3.53 14.42 1.01
N PHE A 62 -2.55 15.17 1.53
CA PHE A 62 -2.36 16.58 1.16
C PHE A 62 -2.04 16.76 -0.32
N PHE A 63 -1.19 15.91 -0.90
CA PHE A 63 -0.87 15.94 -2.33
C PHE A 63 -2.14 15.81 -3.20
N TYR A 64 -3.01 14.85 -2.89
CA TYR A 64 -4.25 14.67 -3.65
C TYR A 64 -5.28 15.77 -3.39
N SER A 65 -5.31 16.33 -2.18
CA SER A 65 -6.16 17.49 -1.83
C SER A 65 -5.75 18.71 -2.65
N LEU A 66 -4.46 19.06 -2.65
CA LEU A 66 -3.92 20.19 -3.41
C LEU A 66 -4.00 19.97 -4.92
N SER A 67 -3.98 18.73 -5.39
CA SER A 67 -4.15 18.39 -6.81
C SER A 67 -5.60 18.42 -7.29
N GLY A 68 -6.58 18.67 -6.39
CA GLY A 68 -8.01 18.72 -6.72
C GLY A 68 -8.66 17.38 -7.04
N GLN A 69 -7.95 16.26 -6.82
CA GLN A 69 -8.41 14.91 -7.18
C GLN A 69 -9.21 14.24 -6.04
N LEU A 70 -9.26 14.85 -4.85
CA LEU A 70 -9.93 14.29 -3.67
C LEU A 70 -11.46 14.20 -3.79
N THR A 71 -12.05 14.80 -4.82
CA THR A 71 -13.49 14.72 -5.11
C THR A 71 -13.94 13.31 -5.49
N ASN A 72 -13.02 12.45 -5.91
CA ASN A 72 -13.32 11.06 -6.24
C ASN A 72 -13.25 10.17 -4.99
N LEU A 73 -14.41 9.66 -4.56
CA LEU A 73 -14.53 8.76 -3.42
C LEU A 73 -13.64 7.51 -3.54
N PHE A 74 -13.38 7.02 -4.75
CA PHE A 74 -12.45 5.90 -4.95
C PHE A 74 -11.01 6.27 -4.60
N ILE A 75 -10.56 7.50 -4.88
CA ILE A 75 -9.23 7.98 -4.50
C ILE A 75 -9.11 8.02 -2.98
N LEU A 76 -10.16 8.45 -2.27
CA LEU A 76 -10.19 8.42 -0.81
C LEU A 76 -10.12 6.99 -0.27
N ILE A 77 -10.94 6.07 -0.80
CA ILE A 77 -10.89 4.63 -0.47
C ILE A 77 -9.47 4.09 -0.67
N GLY A 78 -8.85 4.44 -1.80
CA GLY A 78 -7.46 4.16 -2.06
C GLY A 78 -6.60 4.62 -0.87
N ILE A 79 -6.51 5.94 -0.64
CA ILE A 79 -5.57 6.53 0.32
C ILE A 79 -5.74 5.90 1.70
N THR A 80 -7.00 5.71 2.13
CA THR A 80 -7.31 5.00 3.38
C THR A 80 -6.85 3.55 3.34
N GLY A 81 -6.99 2.88 2.20
CA GLY A 81 -6.50 1.54 1.96
C GLY A 81 -4.98 1.41 2.06
N ILE A 82 -4.21 2.36 1.51
CA ILE A 82 -2.74 2.39 1.70
C ILE A 82 -2.40 2.50 3.18
N ALA A 83 -3.04 3.45 3.88
CA ALA A 83 -2.77 3.65 5.31
C ALA A 83 -3.08 2.39 6.12
N LEU A 84 -4.24 1.77 5.89
CA LEU A 84 -4.64 0.52 6.55
C LEU A 84 -3.70 -0.62 6.18
N LEU A 85 -3.30 -0.76 4.91
CA LEU A 85 -2.36 -1.80 4.47
C LEU A 85 -1.01 -1.66 5.18
N SER A 86 -0.47 -0.44 5.26
CA SER A 86 0.78 -0.14 5.95
C SER A 86 0.70 -0.42 7.46
N ILE A 87 -0.40 -0.03 8.11
CA ILE A 87 -0.65 -0.31 9.54
C ILE A 87 -0.80 -1.82 9.76
N GLY A 88 -1.57 -2.50 8.93
CA GLY A 88 -1.78 -3.96 9.01
C GLY A 88 -0.48 -4.74 8.88
N LEU A 89 0.43 -4.30 8.01
CA LEU A 89 1.79 -4.85 7.89
C LEU A 89 2.65 -4.54 9.12
N ALA A 90 2.63 -3.31 9.62
CA ALA A 90 3.47 -2.89 10.74
C ALA A 90 3.10 -3.57 12.06
N TYR A 91 1.80 -3.79 12.30
CA TYR A 91 1.29 -4.41 13.53
C TYR A 91 0.96 -5.89 13.38
N GLU A 92 1.24 -6.48 12.21
CA GLU A 92 0.88 -7.86 11.85
C GLU A 92 -0.62 -8.18 12.05
N ASN A 93 -1.47 -7.15 12.05
CA ASN A 93 -2.90 -7.27 12.31
C ASN A 93 -3.64 -7.66 11.04
N GLN A 94 -4.10 -8.91 10.98
CA GLN A 94 -4.71 -9.50 9.79
C GLN A 94 -6.02 -8.80 9.38
N TRP A 95 -6.84 -8.33 10.33
CA TRP A 95 -8.08 -7.62 10.02
C TRP A 95 -7.80 -6.28 9.35
N VAL A 96 -6.84 -5.54 9.88
CA VAL A 96 -6.42 -4.25 9.33
C VAL A 96 -5.77 -4.45 7.96
N PHE A 97 -4.90 -5.46 7.82
CA PHE A 97 -4.26 -5.82 6.56
C PHE A 97 -5.29 -6.23 5.48
N PHE A 98 -6.29 -7.05 5.83
CA PHE A 98 -7.39 -7.42 4.96
C PHE A 98 -8.20 -6.21 4.47
N SER A 99 -8.56 -5.31 5.39
CA SER A 99 -9.32 -4.10 5.06
C SER A 99 -8.54 -3.17 4.13
N GLY A 100 -7.24 -2.98 4.38
CA GLY A 100 -6.36 -2.18 3.55
C GLY A 100 -6.17 -2.78 2.15
N GLY A 101 -5.88 -4.08 2.08
CA GLY A 101 -5.74 -4.79 0.80
C GLY A 101 -7.01 -4.74 -0.04
N SER A 102 -8.17 -4.96 0.58
CA SER A 102 -9.47 -4.87 -0.09
C SER A 102 -9.75 -3.46 -0.64
N ALA A 103 -9.44 -2.42 0.13
CA ALA A 103 -9.63 -1.03 -0.29
C ALA A 103 -8.71 -0.65 -1.46
N VAL A 104 -7.42 -1.03 -1.40
CA VAL A 104 -6.46 -0.82 -2.49
C VAL A 104 -6.90 -1.59 -3.75
N ALA A 105 -7.37 -2.83 -3.60
CA ALA A 105 -7.87 -3.63 -4.71
C ALA A 105 -9.10 -2.98 -5.36
N CYS A 106 -10.06 -2.50 -4.57
CA CYS A 106 -11.25 -1.80 -5.07
C CYS A 106 -10.88 -0.56 -5.89
N TYR A 107 -9.98 0.27 -5.37
CA TYR A 107 -9.47 1.43 -6.11
C TYR A 107 -8.74 1.03 -7.41
N ALA A 108 -7.94 -0.03 -7.35
CA ALA A 108 -7.21 -0.53 -8.51
C ALA A 108 -8.16 -1.06 -9.61
N PHE A 109 -9.23 -1.78 -9.24
CA PHE A 109 -10.26 -2.23 -10.17
C PHE A 109 -10.99 -1.04 -10.82
N TYR A 110 -11.33 -0.01 -10.04
CA TYR A 110 -11.95 1.20 -10.58
C TYR A 110 -11.07 1.87 -11.66
N ASN A 111 -9.76 1.92 -11.45
CA ASN A 111 -8.82 2.51 -12.41
C ASN A 111 -8.36 1.56 -13.54
N ALA A 112 -8.64 0.26 -13.45
CA ALA A 112 -8.21 -0.73 -14.43
C ALA A 112 -8.80 -0.47 -15.83
N SER A 113 -10.01 0.11 -15.89
CA SER A 113 -10.67 0.48 -17.16
C SER A 113 -9.89 1.53 -17.94
N SER A 114 -9.26 2.49 -17.25
CA SER A 114 -8.47 3.56 -17.88
C SER A 114 -6.99 3.20 -18.02
N LYS A 115 -6.46 2.37 -17.12
CA LYS A 115 -5.07 1.94 -17.13
C LYS A 115 -5.01 0.43 -16.89
N LYS A 116 -4.92 -0.36 -17.97
CA LYS A 116 -4.87 -1.83 -17.90
C LYS A 116 -3.81 -2.36 -16.93
N ALA A 117 -2.68 -1.64 -16.80
CA ALA A 117 -1.63 -1.97 -15.84
C ALA A 117 -2.14 -2.03 -14.39
N ALA A 118 -3.09 -1.17 -13.99
CA ALA A 118 -3.68 -1.16 -12.64
C ALA A 118 -4.39 -2.47 -12.27
N LEU A 119 -4.78 -3.28 -13.26
CA LEU A 119 -5.40 -4.59 -13.04
C LEU A 119 -4.45 -5.56 -12.34
N ILE A 120 -3.13 -5.45 -12.56
CA ILE A 120 -2.12 -6.26 -11.85
C ILE A 120 -2.19 -5.98 -10.35
N TRP A 121 -2.23 -4.70 -9.95
CA TRP A 121 -2.35 -4.32 -8.55
C TRP A 121 -3.69 -4.71 -7.95
N ALA A 122 -4.76 -4.69 -8.73
CA ALA A 122 -6.07 -5.16 -8.30
C ALA A 122 -6.03 -6.65 -7.94
N ILE A 123 -5.44 -7.48 -8.81
CA ILE A 123 -5.27 -8.91 -8.57
C ILE A 123 -4.36 -9.16 -7.36
N LEU A 124 -3.19 -8.52 -7.31
CA LEU A 124 -2.23 -8.72 -6.21
C LEU A 124 -2.82 -8.34 -4.84
N ASN A 125 -3.48 -7.19 -4.74
CA ASN A 125 -4.09 -6.77 -3.47
C ASN A 125 -5.31 -7.62 -3.10
N SER A 126 -6.03 -8.17 -4.09
CA SER A 126 -7.08 -9.16 -3.84
C SER A 126 -6.51 -10.47 -3.30
N LEU A 127 -5.38 -10.94 -3.83
CA LEU A 127 -4.69 -12.12 -3.32
C LEU A 127 -4.17 -11.90 -1.89
N PHE A 128 -3.61 -10.73 -1.59
CA PHE A 128 -3.19 -10.40 -0.22
C PHE A 128 -4.37 -10.35 0.75
N ALA A 129 -5.49 -9.74 0.36
CA ALA A 129 -6.71 -9.75 1.15
C ALA A 129 -7.23 -11.19 1.36
N LEU A 130 -7.21 -12.02 0.31
CA LEU A 130 -7.64 -13.42 0.41
C LEU A 130 -6.74 -14.23 1.36
N ILE A 131 -5.43 -14.04 1.31
CA ILE A 131 -4.49 -14.68 2.26
C ILE A 131 -4.78 -14.22 3.70
N ALA A 132 -5.04 -12.93 3.89
CA ALA A 132 -5.34 -12.35 5.20
C ALA A 132 -6.63 -12.94 5.80
N ILE A 133 -7.70 -13.02 5.02
CA ILE A 133 -8.98 -13.58 5.51
C ILE A 133 -8.88 -15.09 5.75
N LEU A 134 -8.14 -15.82 4.92
CA LEU A 134 -7.89 -17.25 5.17
C LEU A 134 -7.13 -17.47 6.48
N LYS A 135 -6.14 -16.62 6.79
CA LYS A 135 -5.46 -16.68 8.09
C LYS A 135 -6.42 -16.45 9.25
N ILE A 136 -7.31 -15.46 9.15
CA ILE A 136 -8.32 -15.17 10.19
C ILE A 136 -9.30 -16.33 10.40
N LEU A 137 -9.64 -17.08 9.34
CA LEU A 137 -10.63 -18.16 9.41
C LEU A 137 -10.03 -19.49 9.88
N VAL A 138 -8.74 -19.72 9.64
CA VAL A 138 -8.06 -20.99 9.93
C VAL A 138 -7.25 -20.95 11.24
N PHE A 139 -6.82 -19.76 11.69
CA PHE A 139 -6.05 -19.52 12.90
C PHE A 139 -6.72 -18.47 13.79
#